data_AF-A0A932PUK7-F1
#
_entry.id   AF-A0A932PUK7-F1
#
_cell.length_a   1.000
_cell.length_b   1.000
_cell.length_c   1.000
_cell.angle_alpha   90.00
_cell.angle_beta   90.00
_cell.angle_gamma   90.00
#
_symmetry.space_group_name_H-M   'P 1'
#
loop_
_entity.id
_entity.type
_entity.pdbx_description
1 polymer ?
#
loop_
_entity_poly.entity_id
_entity_poly.type
_entity_poly.pdbx_seq_one_letter_code
_entity_poly.pdbx_strand_id
1 'polypeptide(L)'
;MNKHPSRELPVRSRLEMIEDIAEVVRSLHQGELARHLLDDLKTRALFFEAEIQQDVLMFCEQVEFQFTYDPWHRVTLEIQRAADKLIEDLGFTNEKK
;
A
#
# COMPACT_ATOMS: atom_id res chain seq x y z
N MET A 1 -1.45 5.43 31.62
CA MET A 1 -2.08 5.76 30.32
C MET A 1 -1.12 5.33 29.22
N ASN A 2 -1.28 4.12 28.69
CA ASN A 2 -0.52 3.68 27.52
C ASN A 2 -1.25 4.19 26.29
N LYS A 3 -0.89 5.39 25.81
CA LYS A 3 -1.31 5.81 24.48
C LYS A 3 -0.53 4.95 23.48
N HIS A 4 -1.24 4.11 22.73
CA HIS A 4 -0.62 3.32 21.67
C HIS A 4 0.01 4.29 20.65
N PRO A 5 1.29 4.12 20.27
CA PRO A 5 1.99 5.04 19.36
C PRO A 5 1.28 5.21 18.00
N SER A 6 0.38 4.30 17.63
CA SER A 6 -0.48 4.42 16.45
C SER A 6 -1.41 5.65 16.47
N ARG A 7 -1.70 6.24 17.64
CA ARG A 7 -2.55 7.43 17.77
C ARG A 7 -1.82 8.76 17.50
N GLU A 8 -0.50 8.73 17.37
CA GLU A 8 0.34 9.90 17.04
C GLU A 8 1.11 9.70 15.74
N LEU A 9 0.70 8.75 14.89
CA LEU A 9 1.21 8.71 13.53
C LEU A 9 0.77 10.00 12.81
N PRO A 10 1.72 10.83 12.35
CA PRO A 10 1.37 12.08 11.68
C PRO A 10 0.51 11.75 10.47
N VAL A 11 -0.50 12.57 10.18
CA VAL A 11 -1.28 12.53 8.92
C VAL A 11 -0.36 12.39 7.70
N ARG A 12 0.83 12.98 7.78
CA ARG A 12 1.93 12.86 6.82
C ARG A 12 2.32 11.41 6.49
N SER A 13 2.28 10.49 7.46
CA SER A 13 2.64 9.08 7.22
C SER A 13 1.62 8.35 6.35
N ARG A 14 0.32 8.64 6.50
CA ARG A 14 -0.74 8.08 5.65
C ARG A 14 -0.63 8.58 4.22
N LEU A 15 -0.37 9.89 4.05
CA LEU A 15 -0.16 10.49 2.74
C LEU A 15 1.06 9.89 2.03
N GLU A 16 2.18 9.77 2.73
CA GLU A 16 3.42 9.17 2.20
C GLU A 16 3.16 7.71 1.75
N MET A 17 2.41 6.91 2.52
CA MET A 17 2.03 5.55 2.07
C MET A 17 1.18 5.56 0.80
N ILE A 18 0.28 6.52 0.62
CA ILE A 18 -0.54 6.61 -0.59
C ILE A 18 0.31 6.99 -1.80
N GLU A 19 1.26 7.92 -1.62
CA GLU A 19 2.24 8.27 -2.65
C GLU A 19 3.07 7.05 -3.05
N ASP A 20 3.54 6.27 -2.08
CA ASP A 20 4.28 5.03 -2.30
C ASP A 20 3.44 3.98 -3.06
N ILE A 21 2.18 3.77 -2.67
CA ILE A 21 1.25 2.86 -3.37
C ILE A 21 1.04 3.31 -4.81
N ALA A 22 0.80 4.60 -5.04
CA ALA A 22 0.57 5.14 -6.38
C ALA A 22 1.82 5.03 -7.27
N GLU A 23 3.01 5.24 -6.71
CA GLU A 23 4.28 5.04 -7.42
C GLU A 23 4.51 3.56 -7.75
N VAL A 24 4.26 2.63 -6.83
CA VAL A 24 4.33 1.18 -7.10
C VAL A 24 3.44 0.80 -8.28
N VAL A 25 2.17 1.21 -8.27
CA VAL A 25 1.21 0.93 -9.36
C VAL A 25 1.69 1.55 -10.67
N ARG A 26 2.26 2.76 -10.63
CA ARG A 26 2.82 3.42 -11.81
C ARG A 26 4.03 2.68 -12.37
N SER A 27 4.97 2.26 -11.53
CA SER A 27 6.13 1.46 -11.93
C SER A 27 5.69 0.15 -12.58
N LEU A 28 4.68 -0.50 -12.02
CA LEU A 28 4.10 -1.72 -12.60
C LEU A 28 3.52 -1.49 -14.00
N HIS A 29 2.83 -0.36 -14.24
CA HIS A 29 2.38 0.02 -15.59
C HIS A 29 3.54 0.23 -16.58
N GLN A 30 4.73 0.55 -16.09
CA GLN A 30 5.95 0.69 -16.88
C GLN A 30 6.71 -0.64 -17.05
N GLY A 31 6.27 -1.71 -16.38
CA GLY A 31 6.96 -3.00 -16.37
C GLY A 31 8.14 -3.05 -15.39
N GLU A 32 8.15 -2.15 -14.41
CA GLU A 32 9.19 -2.03 -13.40
C GLU A 32 8.66 -2.38 -12.01
N LEU A 33 9.56 -2.78 -11.11
CA LEU A 33 9.23 -3.08 -9.72
C LEU A 33 9.98 -2.16 -8.77
N ALA A 34 9.24 -1.26 -8.11
CA ALA A 34 9.76 -0.38 -7.09
C ALA A 34 9.90 -1.10 -5.72
N ARG A 35 10.82 -2.09 -5.63
CA ARG A 35 11.00 -2.92 -4.41
C ARG A 35 11.21 -2.11 -3.13
N HIS A 36 12.00 -1.03 -3.23
CA HIS A 36 12.28 -0.15 -2.09
C HIS A 36 11.00 0.44 -1.48
N LEU A 37 10.02 0.81 -2.31
CA LEU A 37 8.74 1.34 -1.84
C LEU A 37 7.89 0.27 -1.15
N LEU A 38 7.99 -1.00 -1.57
CA LEU A 38 7.32 -2.10 -0.86
C LEU A 38 7.89 -2.31 0.55
N ASP A 39 9.22 -2.19 0.69
CA ASP A 39 9.88 -2.31 1.99
C ASP A 39 9.58 -1.10 2.89
N ASP A 40 9.49 0.09 2.31
CA ASP A 40 9.08 1.32 3.01
C ASP A 40 7.63 1.21 3.51
N LEU A 41 6.71 0.72 2.66
CA LEU A 41 5.32 0.44 3.04
C LEU A 41 5.25 -0.55 4.21
N LYS A 42 5.94 -1.70 4.12
CA LYS A 42 5.97 -2.71 5.20
C LYS A 42 6.51 -2.13 6.50
N THR A 43 7.58 -1.36 6.45
CA THR A 43 8.20 -0.72 7.62
C THR A 43 7.26 0.29 8.28
N ARG A 44 6.63 1.13 7.47
CA ARG A 44 5.74 2.18 7.93
C ARG A 44 4.42 1.62 8.47
N ALA A 45 3.94 0.51 7.93
CA ALA A 45 2.75 -0.20 8.38
C ALA A 45 2.85 -0.68 9.83
N LEU A 46 4.05 -0.99 10.34
CA LEU A 46 4.25 -1.48 11.72
C LEU A 46 3.67 -0.57 12.82
N PHE A 47 3.43 0.70 12.49
CA PHE A 47 2.89 1.69 13.41
C PHE A 47 1.35 1.83 13.32
N PHE A 48 0.69 1.16 12.38
CA PHE A 48 -0.75 1.22 12.15
C PHE A 48 -1.51 0.08 12.84
N GLU A 49 -2.85 0.11 12.78
CA GLU A 49 -3.67 -1.02 13.23
C GLU A 49 -3.38 -2.31 12.45
N ALA A 50 -3.72 -3.45 13.05
CA ALA A 50 -3.41 -4.77 12.49
C ALA A 50 -4.06 -4.99 11.11
N GLU A 51 -5.22 -4.40 10.89
CA GLU A 51 -5.95 -4.42 9.62
C GLU A 51 -5.11 -3.78 8.51
N ILE A 52 -4.61 -2.57 8.71
CA ILE A 52 -3.74 -1.87 7.75
C ILE A 52 -2.44 -2.64 7.52
N GLN A 53 -1.85 -3.20 8.59
CA GLN A 53 -0.66 -4.04 8.45
C GLN A 53 -0.92 -5.24 7.53
N GLN A 54 -2.04 -5.93 7.71
CA GLN A 54 -2.44 -7.05 6.88
C GLN A 54 -2.68 -6.62 5.42
N ASP A 55 -3.34 -5.49 5.21
CA ASP A 55 -3.64 -4.99 3.87
C ASP A 55 -2.38 -4.56 3.11
N VAL A 56 -1.40 -3.96 3.80
CA VAL A 56 -0.07 -3.68 3.24
C VAL A 56 0.64 -4.97 2.83
N LEU A 57 0.65 -5.99 3.69
CA LEU A 57 1.29 -7.27 3.38
C LEU A 57 0.63 -7.92 2.16
N MET A 58 -0.70 -7.94 2.11
CA MET A 58 -1.44 -8.49 0.98
C MET A 58 -1.12 -7.74 -0.31
N PHE A 59 -1.13 -6.40 -0.29
CA PHE A 59 -0.76 -5.59 -1.45
C PHE A 59 0.67 -5.91 -1.94
N CYS A 60 1.65 -5.93 -1.03
CA CYS A 60 3.03 -6.25 -1.39
C CYS A 60 3.19 -7.66 -1.96
N GLU A 61 2.51 -8.66 -1.38
CA GLU A 61 2.55 -10.04 -1.89
C GLU A 61 1.95 -10.15 -3.29
N GLN A 62 0.81 -9.50 -3.56
CA GLN A 62 0.20 -9.50 -4.90
C GLN A 62 1.13 -8.87 -5.95
N VAL A 63 1.76 -7.75 -5.59
CA VAL A 63 2.73 -7.05 -6.46
C VAL A 63 3.94 -7.93 -6.76
N GLU A 64 4.56 -8.51 -5.72
CA GLU A 64 5.74 -9.37 -5.87
C GLU A 64 5.42 -10.66 -6.64
N PHE A 65 4.27 -11.27 -6.34
CA PHE A 65 3.80 -12.47 -7.03
C PHE A 65 3.55 -12.19 -8.51
N GLN A 66 2.77 -11.15 -8.83
CA GLN A 66 2.50 -10.81 -10.23
C GLN A 66 3.79 -10.48 -10.97
N PHE A 67 4.67 -9.64 -10.42
CA PHE A 67 5.91 -9.29 -11.12
C PHE A 67 6.81 -10.52 -11.38
N THR A 68 6.81 -11.49 -10.46
CA THR A 68 7.65 -12.69 -10.56
C THR A 68 7.07 -13.72 -11.53
N TYR A 69 5.76 -13.94 -11.50
CA TYR A 69 5.12 -15.06 -12.22
C TYR A 69 4.30 -14.62 -13.44
N ASP A 70 3.90 -13.35 -13.51
CA ASP A 70 3.08 -12.79 -14.59
C ASP A 70 3.42 -11.30 -14.88
N PRO A 71 4.68 -10.99 -15.26
CA PRO A 71 5.11 -9.61 -15.48
C PRO A 71 4.41 -8.93 -16.66
N TRP A 72 3.78 -9.70 -17.55
CA TRP A 72 3.11 -9.20 -18.75
C TRP A 72 1.82 -8.45 -18.43
N HIS A 73 1.10 -8.88 -17.37
CA HIS A 73 -0.17 -8.27 -17.02
C HIS A 73 -0.05 -6.93 -16.29
N ARG A 74 1.18 -6.41 -16.07
CA ARG A 74 1.51 -5.09 -15.49
C ARG A 74 0.80 -4.78 -14.17
N VAL A 75 -0.52 -4.51 -14.20
CA VAL A 75 -1.40 -4.35 -13.04
C VAL A 75 -2.64 -5.25 -13.23
N THR A 76 -2.81 -6.26 -12.37
CA THR A 76 -4.02 -7.11 -12.35
C THR A 76 -5.16 -6.46 -11.57
N LEU A 77 -6.35 -7.05 -11.69
CA LEU A 77 -7.52 -6.64 -10.90
C LEU A 77 -7.28 -6.86 -9.40
N GLU A 78 -6.52 -7.88 -9.03
CA GLU A 78 -6.14 -8.21 -7.66
C GLU A 78 -5.26 -7.11 -7.05
N ILE A 79 -4.23 -6.66 -7.78
CA ILE A 79 -3.40 -5.51 -7.36
C ILE A 79 -4.25 -4.25 -7.23
N GLN A 80 -5.11 -3.96 -8.22
CA GLN A 80 -5.97 -2.78 -8.18
C GLN A 80 -6.88 -2.80 -6.94
N ARG A 81 -7.54 -3.93 -6.66
CA ARG A 81 -8.41 -4.08 -5.48
C ARG A 81 -7.64 -3.95 -4.17
N ALA A 82 -6.44 -4.51 -4.09
CA ALA A 82 -5.59 -4.39 -2.91
C ALA A 82 -5.15 -2.94 -2.68
N ALA A 83 -4.79 -2.23 -3.75
CA ALA A 83 -4.44 -0.80 -3.67
C ALA A 83 -5.63 0.05 -3.24
N ASP A 84 -6.80 -0.13 -3.87
CA ASP A 84 -8.02 0.63 -3.57
C ASP A 84 -8.43 0.43 -2.11
N LYS A 85 -8.48 -0.83 -1.65
CA LYS A 85 -8.78 -1.16 -0.26
C LYS A 85 -7.80 -0.49 0.72
N LEU A 86 -6.49 -0.58 0.44
CA LEU A 86 -5.48 0.02 1.31
C LEU A 86 -5.60 1.56 1.37
N ILE A 87 -5.94 2.22 0.26
CA ILE A 87 -6.19 3.67 0.22
C ILE A 87 -7.44 4.03 1.06
N GLU A 88 -8.50 3.23 0.97
CA GLU A 88 -9.71 3.39 1.80
C GLU A 88 -9.40 3.24 3.29
N ASP A 89 -8.64 2.19 3.66
CA ASP A 89 -8.27 1.91 5.06
C ASP A 89 -7.34 2.98 5.65
N LEU A 90 -6.52 3.64 4.83
CA LEU A 90 -5.73 4.81 5.23
C LEU A 90 -6.59 6.08 5.45
N GLY A 91 -7.89 6.04 5.12
CA GLY A 91 -8.86 7.09 5.37
C GLY A 91 -9.03 8.07 4.21
N PHE A 92 -8.66 7.68 2.99
CA PHE A 92 -8.83 8.50 1.78
C PHE A 92 -9.93 7.90 0.90
N THR A 93 -11.18 8.10 1.31
CA THR A 93 -12.33 7.80 0.47
C THR A 93 -12.71 9.02 -0.37
N ASN A 94 -13.03 8.80 -1.65
CA ASN A 94 -13.73 9.79 -2.46
C ASN A 94 -15.18 9.90 -1.95
N GLU A 95 -15.41 10.56 -0.82
CA GLU A 95 -16.75 11.01 -0.47
C GLU A 95 -17.16 12.12 -1.46
N LYS A 96 -17.74 11.72 -2.59
CA LYS A 96 -18.66 12.60 -3.31
C LYS A 96 -19.88 12.80 -2.40
N LYS A 97 -19.87 13.92 -1.66
CA LYS A 97 -21.11 14.54 -1.20
C LYS A 97 -21.94 15.02 -2.39
#